data_AF-A0A0C9SAM6-F1
#
_entry.id   AF-A0A0C9SAM6-F1
#
_cell.length_a   1.000
_cell.length_b   1.000
_cell.length_c   1.000
_cell.angle_alpha   90.00
_cell.angle_beta   90.00
_cell.angle_gamma   90.00
#
_symmetry.space_group_name_H-M   'P 1'
#
loop_
_entity.id
_entity.type
_entity.pdbx_description
1 polymer ?
#
loop_
_entity_poly.entity_id
_entity_poly.type
_entity_poly.pdbx_seq_one_letter_code
_entity_poly.pdbx_strand_id
1 'polypeptide(L)'
;RHDANVLFITYEQLKSDTKTQVLRIADFLGDEYSACLRQDEDLLQRVIDACSLESMKTFFKDKPEERLKKTAAFALEKSMPFEVPKHTPKEKVEMHEGAGFVRKGIVGDWRNYFTSDQIAQTKSWIAKKTEGSDVMTLWKDCDLP
;
A
#
# COMPACT_ATOMS: atom_id res chain seq x y z
N ARG A 1 -15.87 -2.59 -13.63
CA ARG A 1 -15.24 -2.99 -12.34
C ARG A 1 -15.24 -4.50 -12.11
N HIS A 2 -15.99 -5.29 -12.87
CA HIS A 2 -16.09 -6.74 -12.67
C HIS A 2 -15.17 -7.52 -13.62
N ASP A 3 -14.06 -6.91 -14.04
CA ASP A 3 -13.07 -7.64 -14.82
C ASP A 3 -12.30 -8.55 -13.85
N ALA A 4 -12.23 -9.85 -14.17
CA ALA A 4 -11.57 -10.84 -13.33
C ALA A 4 -10.06 -10.56 -13.15
N ASN A 5 -9.45 -9.79 -14.05
CA ASN A 5 -8.03 -9.45 -14.03
C ASN A 5 -7.75 -8.06 -13.44
N VAL A 6 -8.72 -7.45 -12.75
CA VAL A 6 -8.53 -6.15 -12.08
C VAL A 6 -9.04 -6.20 -10.64
N LEU A 7 -8.11 -6.04 -9.69
CA LEU A 7 -8.43 -5.95 -8.27
C LEU A 7 -8.47 -4.49 -7.80
N PHE A 8 -9.65 -4.06 -7.30
CA PHE A 8 -9.80 -2.76 -6.64
C PHE A 8 -9.71 -2.92 -5.12
N ILE A 9 -8.77 -2.19 -4.51
CA ILE A 9 -8.59 -2.05 -3.06
C ILE A 9 -8.34 -0.57 -2.76
N THR A 10 -8.89 -0.06 -1.66
CA THR A 10 -8.58 1.28 -1.17
C THR A 10 -7.52 1.23 -0.06
N TYR A 11 -6.78 2.33 0.10
CA TYR A 11 -5.80 2.44 1.16
C TYR A 11 -6.44 2.34 2.55
N GLU A 12 -7.64 2.89 2.69
CA GLU A 12 -8.42 2.88 3.93
C GLU A 12 -8.83 1.45 4.31
N GLN A 13 -9.31 0.66 3.35
CA GLN A 13 -9.60 -0.77 3.57
C GLN A 13 -8.34 -1.54 3.97
N LEU A 14 -7.24 -1.33 3.25
CA LEU A 14 -5.94 -1.94 3.55
C LEU A 14 -5.46 -1.62 4.96
N LYS A 15 -5.67 -0.39 5.42
CA LYS A 15 -5.25 0.02 6.76
C LYS A 15 -6.19 -0.46 7.86
N SER A 16 -7.50 -0.54 7.58
CA SER A 16 -8.52 -0.95 8.56
C SER A 16 -8.48 -2.46 8.86
N ASP A 17 -8.25 -3.29 7.83
CA ASP A 17 -8.18 -4.74 7.96
C ASP A 17 -7.16 -5.31 6.95
N THR A 18 -5.88 -5.24 7.34
CA THR A 18 -4.77 -5.73 6.54
C THR A 18 -4.89 -7.23 6.24
N LYS A 19 -5.33 -8.04 7.23
CA LYS A 19 -5.40 -9.51 7.08
C LYS A 19 -6.37 -9.87 5.96
N THR A 20 -7.58 -9.30 5.99
CA THR A 20 -8.57 -9.55 4.93
C THR A 20 -8.08 -9.06 3.58
N GLN A 21 -7.42 -7.90 3.49
CA GLN A 21 -6.90 -7.42 2.21
C GLN A 21 -5.75 -8.28 1.67
N VAL A 22 -4.84 -8.78 2.51
CA VAL A 22 -3.78 -9.71 2.10
C VAL A 22 -4.39 -10.98 1.51
N LEU A 23 -5.41 -11.53 2.16
CA LEU A 23 -6.11 -12.72 1.66
C LEU A 23 -6.84 -12.45 0.34
N ARG A 24 -7.48 -11.28 0.18
CA ARG A 24 -8.09 -10.87 -1.11
C ARG A 24 -7.07 -10.75 -2.24
N ILE A 25 -5.87 -10.25 -1.95
CA ILE A 25 -4.78 -10.19 -2.93
C ILE A 25 -4.34 -11.62 -3.29
N ALA A 26 -4.20 -12.51 -2.32
CA ALA A 26 -3.85 -13.90 -2.57
C ALA A 26 -4.90 -14.61 -3.43
N ASP A 27 -6.19 -14.46 -3.10
CA ASP A 27 -7.33 -14.98 -3.90
C ASP A 27 -7.27 -14.49 -5.35
N PHE A 28 -6.87 -13.23 -5.57
CA PHE A 28 -6.75 -12.65 -6.90
C PHE A 28 -5.53 -13.14 -7.69
N LEU A 29 -4.42 -13.44 -7.01
CA LEU A 29 -3.20 -13.92 -7.65
C LEU A 29 -3.28 -15.42 -8.02
N GLY A 30 -4.05 -16.21 -7.27
CA GLY A 30 -4.26 -17.64 -7.54
C GLY A 30 -4.66 -18.44 -6.30
N ASP A 31 -5.43 -19.50 -6.50
CA ASP A 31 -5.96 -20.37 -5.44
C ASP A 31 -4.84 -20.98 -4.58
N GLU A 32 -3.68 -21.28 -5.18
CA GLU A 32 -2.53 -21.82 -4.48
C GLU A 32 -1.98 -20.88 -3.40
N TYR A 33 -1.99 -19.56 -3.65
CA TYR A 33 -1.51 -18.57 -2.70
C TYR A 33 -2.49 -18.38 -1.55
N SER A 34 -3.79 -18.39 -1.87
CA SER A 34 -4.84 -18.31 -0.86
C SER A 34 -4.82 -19.53 0.06
N ALA A 35 -4.77 -20.74 -0.51
CA ALA A 35 -4.70 -21.98 0.26
C ALA A 35 -3.47 -22.00 1.18
N CYS A 36 -2.31 -21.59 0.66
CA CYS A 36 -1.06 -21.50 1.42
C CYS A 36 -1.20 -20.59 2.66
N LEU A 37 -1.75 -19.38 2.49
CA LEU A 37 -1.89 -18.42 3.59
C LEU A 37 -3.00 -18.79 4.59
N ARG A 38 -4.04 -19.51 4.16
CA ARG A 38 -5.15 -19.91 5.06
C ARG A 38 -4.83 -21.15 5.89
N GLN A 39 -3.93 -22.00 5.40
CA GLN A 39 -3.51 -23.22 6.11
C GLN A 39 -2.37 -22.95 7.09
N ASP A 40 -1.54 -21.94 6.82
CA ASP A 40 -0.39 -21.56 7.65
C ASP A 40 -0.59 -20.14 8.22
N GLU A 41 -1.18 -20.07 9.43
CA GLU A 41 -1.44 -18.80 10.12
C GLU A 41 -0.14 -18.08 10.50
N ASP A 42 0.95 -18.82 10.78
CA ASP A 42 2.26 -18.21 11.09
C ASP A 42 2.88 -17.56 9.84
N LEU A 43 2.72 -18.17 8.66
CA LEU A 43 3.10 -17.56 7.40
C LEU A 43 2.27 -16.30 7.12
N LEU A 44 0.95 -16.36 7.30
CA LEU A 44 0.08 -15.20 7.14
C LEU A 44 0.48 -14.05 8.06
N GLN A 45 0.76 -14.35 9.34
CA GLN A 45 1.22 -13.34 10.29
C GLN A 45 2.55 -12.74 9.87
N ARG A 46 3.52 -13.55 9.40
CA ARG A 46 4.80 -13.04 8.87
C ARG A 46 4.62 -12.11 7.68
N VAL A 47 3.68 -12.41 6.78
CA VAL A 47 3.36 -11.52 5.64
C VAL A 47 2.78 -10.20 6.14
N ILE A 48 1.82 -10.25 7.06
CA ILE A 48 1.21 -9.04 7.65
C ILE A 48 2.28 -8.18 8.35
N ASP A 49 3.15 -8.80 9.13
CA ASP A 49 4.22 -8.11 9.87
C ASP A 49 5.25 -7.50 8.92
N ALA A 50 5.62 -8.22 7.85
CA ALA A 50 6.52 -7.70 6.81
C ALA A 50 5.90 -6.49 6.08
N CYS A 51 4.58 -6.49 5.88
CA CYS A 51 3.84 -5.38 5.28
C CYS A 51 3.50 -4.24 6.26
N SER A 52 3.86 -4.37 7.55
CA SER A 52 3.55 -3.35 8.55
C SER A 52 4.24 -2.02 8.28
N LEU A 53 3.69 -0.94 8.82
CA LEU A 53 4.25 0.41 8.66
C LEU A 53 5.68 0.50 9.21
N GLU A 54 5.95 -0.14 10.35
CA GLU A 54 7.27 -0.09 11.01
C GLU A 54 8.31 -0.92 10.25
N SER A 55 7.92 -2.08 9.71
CA SER A 55 8.75 -2.86 8.80
C SER A 55 9.09 -2.06 7.55
N MET A 56 8.10 -1.40 6.94
CA MET A 56 8.31 -0.57 5.76
C MET A 56 9.19 0.65 6.06
N LYS A 57 8.96 1.37 7.17
CA LYS A 57 9.86 2.45 7.59
C LYS A 57 11.29 1.96 7.72
N THR A 58 11.49 0.81 8.35
CA THR A 58 12.83 0.24 8.56
C THR A 58 13.47 -0.16 7.23
N PHE A 59 12.73 -0.80 6.32
CA PHE A 59 13.22 -1.18 4.99
C PHE A 59 13.60 0.03 4.12
N PHE A 60 12.89 1.15 4.26
CA PHE A 60 13.15 2.38 3.51
C PHE A 60 14.11 3.35 4.21
N LYS A 61 14.69 3.01 5.38
CA LYS A 61 15.80 3.77 5.99
C LYS A 61 17.09 3.64 5.19
N ASP A 62 17.33 2.47 4.61
CA ASP A 62 18.51 2.21 3.78
C ASP A 62 18.44 2.98 2.46
N LYS A 63 19.60 3.36 1.92
CA LYS A 63 19.65 3.97 0.58
C LYS A 63 19.21 2.94 -0.48
N PRO A 64 18.66 3.38 -1.62
CA PRO A 64 18.24 2.48 -2.69
C PRO A 64 19.30 1.44 -3.11
N GLU A 65 20.57 1.84 -3.20
CA GLU A 65 21.69 0.96 -3.55
C GLU A 65 21.97 -0.12 -2.49
N GLU A 66 21.94 0.25 -1.22
CA GLU A 66 22.15 -0.67 -0.09
C GLU A 66 21.01 -1.69 -0.01
N ARG A 67 19.78 -1.19 -0.16
CA ARG A 67 18.57 -2.02 -0.21
C ARG A 67 18.60 -3.00 -1.37
N LEU A 68 19.05 -2.56 -2.55
CA LEU A 68 19.20 -3.42 -3.72
C LEU A 68 20.22 -4.55 -3.45
N LYS A 69 21.37 -4.23 -2.87
CA LYS A 69 22.39 -5.24 -2.49
C LYS A 69 21.85 -6.25 -1.49
N LYS A 70 21.18 -5.78 -0.43
CA LYS A 70 20.56 -6.66 0.59
C LYS A 70 19.51 -7.57 -0.02
N THR A 71 18.64 -7.02 -0.88
CA THR A 71 17.58 -7.79 -1.56
C THR A 71 18.16 -8.84 -2.51
N ALA A 72 19.18 -8.47 -3.29
CA ALA A 72 19.86 -9.39 -4.21
C ALA A 72 20.56 -10.54 -3.46
N ALA A 73 21.25 -10.24 -2.35
CA ALA A 73 21.87 -11.25 -1.51
C ALA A 73 20.83 -12.23 -0.91
N PHE A 74 19.72 -11.70 -0.42
CA PHE A 74 18.61 -12.52 0.08
C PHE A 74 17.99 -13.40 -1.01
N ALA A 75 17.74 -12.85 -2.20
CA ALA A 75 17.20 -13.60 -3.32
C ALA A 75 18.13 -14.74 -3.75
N LEU A 76 19.45 -14.48 -3.80
CA LEU A 76 20.45 -15.51 -4.09
C LEU A 76 20.44 -16.62 -3.03
N GLU A 77 20.40 -16.25 -1.74
CA GLU A 77 20.33 -17.22 -0.64
C GLU A 77 19.08 -18.09 -0.72
N LYS A 78 17.94 -17.50 -1.08
CA LYS A 78 16.65 -18.21 -1.22
C LYS A 78 16.42 -18.83 -2.59
N SER A 79 17.41 -18.78 -3.49
CA SER A 79 17.30 -19.26 -4.88
C SER A 79 16.08 -18.68 -5.62
N MET A 80 15.73 -17.42 -5.32
CA MET A 80 14.62 -16.72 -5.96
C MET A 80 15.10 -15.95 -7.20
N PRO A 81 14.32 -15.91 -8.29
CA PRO A 81 14.63 -15.06 -9.42
C PRO A 81 14.57 -13.60 -9.01
N PHE A 82 15.64 -12.84 -9.29
CA PHE A 82 15.70 -11.40 -9.02
C PHE A 82 16.36 -10.68 -10.18
N GLU A 83 15.59 -9.84 -10.86
CA GLU A 83 16.12 -8.96 -11.90
C GLU A 83 16.46 -7.59 -11.31
N VAL A 84 17.67 -7.13 -11.58
CA VAL A 84 18.09 -5.78 -11.18
C VAL A 84 17.31 -4.76 -12.03
N PRO A 85 16.62 -3.79 -11.41
CA PRO A 85 15.92 -2.76 -12.15
C PRO A 85 16.86 -2.01 -13.11
N LYS A 86 16.50 -1.95 -14.40
CA LYS A 86 17.31 -1.27 -15.45
C LYS A 86 17.49 0.23 -15.21
N HIS A 87 16.58 0.85 -14.43
CA HIS A 87 16.61 2.25 -14.07
C HIS A 87 16.53 2.43 -12.56
N THR A 88 17.68 2.55 -11.90
CA THR A 88 17.77 3.06 -10.54
C THR A 88 18.01 4.58 -10.61
N PRO A 89 17.15 5.41 -9.99
CA PRO A 89 17.41 6.85 -9.89
C PRO A 89 18.79 7.09 -9.26
N LYS A 90 19.66 7.81 -9.97
CA LYS A 90 21.04 8.10 -9.52
C LYS A 90 21.09 9.21 -8.46
N GLU A 91 20.06 10.06 -8.41
CA GLU A 91 19.97 11.18 -7.48
C GLU A 91 18.96 10.89 -6.37
N LYS A 92 19.23 11.44 -5.18
CA LYS A 92 18.24 11.52 -4.12
C LYS A 92 17.06 12.32 -4.66
N VAL A 93 15.94 11.67 -4.95
CA VAL A 93 14.66 12.37 -5.00
C VAL A 93 14.48 12.94 -3.59
N GLU A 94 14.54 14.28 -3.45
CA GLU A 94 14.23 14.95 -2.20
C GLU A 94 12.82 14.55 -1.79
N MET A 95 12.73 13.58 -0.89
CA MET A 95 11.54 13.33 -0.12
C MET A 95 11.61 14.29 1.06
N HIS A 96 10.51 15.00 1.34
CA HIS A 96 10.40 16.01 2.40
C HIS A 96 11.39 15.77 3.57
N GLU A 97 12.18 16.80 3.91
CA GLU A 97 13.22 16.71 4.95
C GLU A 97 12.69 15.99 6.21
N GLY A 98 13.40 14.94 6.62
CA GLY A 98 13.15 14.21 7.86
C GLY A 98 12.04 13.14 7.82
N ALA A 99 11.24 13.03 6.76
CA ALA A 99 10.09 12.10 6.74
C ALA A 99 10.38 10.72 6.11
N GLY A 100 11.41 10.59 5.27
CA GLY A 100 11.69 9.38 4.49
C GLY A 100 10.57 9.03 3.50
N PHE A 101 10.67 7.86 2.85
CA PHE A 101 9.62 7.37 1.92
C PHE A 101 8.31 7.04 2.64
N VAL A 102 8.41 6.51 3.87
CA VAL A 102 7.27 6.08 4.68
C VAL A 102 7.09 7.06 5.85
N ARG A 103 6.06 7.91 5.78
CA ARG A 103 5.80 9.00 6.75
C ARG A 103 4.97 8.54 7.97
N LYS A 104 3.66 8.89 8.00
CA LYS A 104 2.77 8.65 9.15
C LYS A 104 1.93 7.37 9.00
N GLY A 105 1.47 7.04 7.80
CA GLY A 105 0.61 5.87 7.56
C GLY A 105 -0.75 5.93 8.27
N ILE A 106 -1.37 7.12 8.31
CA ILE A 106 -2.63 7.40 9.01
C ILE A 106 -3.68 7.86 8.00
N VAL A 107 -4.90 7.32 8.11
CA VAL A 107 -6.07 7.75 7.34
C VAL A 107 -6.68 9.00 7.97
N GLY A 108 -7.05 9.99 7.16
CA GLY A 108 -7.74 11.20 7.64
C GLY A 108 -6.83 12.32 8.17
N ASP A 109 -5.50 12.16 8.13
CA ASP A 109 -4.54 13.17 8.60
C ASP A 109 -4.65 14.52 7.87
N TRP A 110 -5.32 14.57 6.71
CA TRP A 110 -5.61 15.81 5.97
C TRP A 110 -6.40 16.84 6.78
N ARG A 111 -7.20 16.42 7.77
CA ARG A 111 -7.95 17.33 8.67
C ARG A 111 -7.05 18.23 9.50
N ASN A 112 -5.80 17.81 9.73
CA ASN A 112 -4.82 18.59 10.48
C ASN A 112 -4.19 19.71 9.63
N TYR A 113 -4.43 19.72 8.32
CA TYR A 113 -3.80 20.65 7.38
C TYR A 113 -4.81 21.52 6.62
N PHE A 114 -6.06 21.07 6.49
CA PHE A 114 -7.09 21.79 5.74
C PHE A 114 -8.01 22.57 6.68
N THR A 115 -8.36 23.80 6.31
CA THR A 115 -9.42 24.56 6.98
C THR A 115 -10.80 23.98 6.64
N SER A 116 -11.80 24.25 7.46
CA SER A 116 -13.18 23.78 7.22
C SER A 116 -13.70 24.15 5.82
N ASP A 117 -13.38 25.35 5.33
CA ASP A 117 -13.77 25.80 3.99
C ASP A 117 -13.07 25.01 2.89
N GLN A 118 -11.77 24.73 3.03
CA GLN A 118 -11.02 23.90 2.10
C GLN A 118 -11.56 22.46 2.08
N ILE A 119 -11.95 21.93 3.23
CA ILE A 119 -12.58 20.61 3.34
C ILE A 119 -13.90 20.59 2.58
N ALA A 120 -14.77 21.57 2.83
CA ALA A 120 -16.06 21.68 2.15
C ALA A 120 -15.90 21.82 0.63
N GLN A 121 -14.98 22.67 0.19
CA GLN A 121 -14.67 22.86 -1.23
C GLN A 121 -14.15 21.57 -1.87
N THR A 122 -13.24 20.86 -1.21
CA THR A 122 -12.68 19.61 -1.71
C THR A 122 -13.74 18.51 -1.79
N LYS A 123 -14.59 18.38 -0.78
CA LYS A 123 -15.73 17.44 -0.79
C LYS A 123 -16.69 17.74 -1.94
N SER A 124 -17.08 19.00 -2.12
CA SER A 124 -17.94 19.41 -3.24
C SER A 124 -17.31 19.11 -4.60
N TRP A 125 -15.99 19.36 -4.73
CA TRP A 125 -15.25 19.05 -5.95
C TRP A 125 -15.21 17.55 -6.24
N ILE A 126 -14.92 16.70 -5.25
CA ILE A 126 -14.95 15.24 -5.41
C ILE A 126 -16.34 14.79 -5.86
N ALA A 127 -17.40 15.19 -5.15
CA ALA A 127 -18.77 14.79 -5.47
C ALA A 127 -19.17 15.18 -6.91
N LYS A 128 -18.79 16.39 -7.34
CA LYS A 128 -19.03 16.84 -8.72
C LYS A 128 -18.23 16.05 -9.75
N LYS A 129 -16.98 15.67 -9.46
CA LYS A 129 -16.12 14.94 -10.39
C LYS A 129 -16.48 13.46 -10.50
N THR A 130 -17.12 12.91 -9.48
CA THR A 130 -17.55 11.52 -9.43
C THR A 130 -19.04 11.35 -9.69
N GLU A 131 -19.75 12.45 -9.98
CA GLU A 131 -21.16 12.46 -10.35
C GLU A 131 -21.44 11.51 -11.52
N GLY A 132 -22.52 10.73 -11.40
CA GLY A 132 -22.89 9.72 -12.40
C GLY A 132 -22.06 8.42 -12.33
N SER A 133 -21.21 8.26 -11.31
CA SER A 133 -20.47 7.02 -11.05
C SER A 133 -20.71 6.47 -9.65
N ASP A 134 -20.38 5.19 -9.46
CA ASP A 134 -20.41 4.48 -8.19
C ASP A 134 -19.05 4.50 -7.48
N VAL A 135 -18.09 5.36 -7.85
CA VAL A 135 -16.72 5.31 -7.30
C VAL A 135 -16.66 5.64 -5.82
N MET A 136 -17.51 6.53 -5.35
CA MET A 136 -17.53 6.91 -3.94
C MET A 136 -18.10 5.83 -3.02
N THR A 137 -18.77 4.80 -3.55
CA THR A 137 -19.22 3.66 -2.72
C THR A 137 -18.04 2.91 -2.10
N LEU A 138 -16.83 3.03 -2.67
CA LEU A 138 -15.60 2.46 -2.13
C LEU A 138 -15.16 3.15 -0.81
N TRP A 139 -15.63 4.37 -0.57
CA TRP A 139 -15.34 5.19 0.62
C TRP A 139 -16.58 5.47 1.48
N LYS A 140 -17.65 4.70 1.33
CA LYS A 140 -18.91 4.88 2.09
C LYS A 140 -18.73 4.89 3.62
N ASP A 141 -17.71 4.20 4.11
CA ASP A 141 -17.38 4.07 5.53
C ASP A 141 -16.34 5.13 5.98
N CYS A 142 -15.96 6.03 5.08
CA CYS A 142 -15.10 7.17 5.34
C CYS A 142 -15.93 8.45 5.29
N ASP A 143 -15.53 9.50 6.01
CA ASP A 143 -16.16 10.82 5.91
C ASP A 143 -15.71 11.55 4.63
N LEU A 144 -16.03 10.94 3.48
CA LEU A 144 -15.88 11.41 2.12
C LEU A 144 -17.26 11.42 1.43
N PRO A 145 -17.44 12.24 0.38
CA PRO A 145 -18.72 12.38 -0.32
C PRO A 145 -19.26 11.08 -0.91
#